data_AF-A0A657B577-F1
#
_entry.id   AF-A0A657B577-F1
#
_cell.length_a   1.000
_cell.length_b   1.000
_cell.length_c   1.000
_cell.angle_alpha   90.00
_cell.angle_beta   90.00
_cell.angle_gamma   90.00
#
_symmetry.space_group_name_H-M   'P 1'
#
loop_
_entity.id
_entity.type
_entity.pdbx_description
1 polymer ?
#
loop_
_entity_poly.entity_id
_entity_poly.type
_entity_poly.pdbx_seq_one_letter_code
_entity_poly.pdbx_strand_id
1 'polypeptide(L)'
;MTSSHLDLIDLDTRVRALIEAEDIEGIALIDEEIRSYLGANRQEEMALKPEQLHKLSGIYDNLTAYVSTFRDGLATELRGMKTKQKGIKAYQTSNQSTK
;
A
#
# COMPACT_ATOMS: atom_id res chain seq x y z
N MET A 1 31.45 2.72 5.09
CA MET A 1 30.26 2.10 4.48
C MET A 1 29.31 1.80 5.62
N THR A 2 28.21 2.55 5.71
CA THR A 2 27.22 2.41 6.79
C THR A 2 26.42 1.15 6.51
N SER A 3 26.63 0.09 7.31
CA SER A 3 25.74 -1.07 7.31
C SER A 3 24.34 -0.56 7.62
N SER A 4 23.45 -0.64 6.63
CA SER A 4 22.03 -0.24 6.76
C SER A 4 21.34 -1.29 7.64
N HIS A 5 21.48 -1.14 8.96
CA HIS A 5 20.83 -2.02 9.91
C HIS A 5 19.33 -1.69 9.94
N LEU A 6 18.53 -2.50 9.26
CA LEU A 6 17.07 -2.40 9.30
C LEU A 6 16.58 -3.07 10.59
N ASP A 7 16.10 -2.27 11.54
CA ASP A 7 15.46 -2.79 12.74
C ASP A 7 14.05 -3.30 12.39
N LEU A 8 13.90 -4.62 12.34
CA LEU A 8 12.65 -5.28 11.95
C LEU A 8 11.53 -5.10 12.98
N ILE A 9 11.83 -4.77 14.24
CA ILE A 9 10.81 -4.51 15.26
C ILE A 9 10.24 -3.10 15.07
N ASP A 10 11.12 -2.13 14.84
CA ASP A 10 10.72 -0.76 14.50
C ASP A 10 9.94 -0.73 13.18
N LEU A 11 10.36 -1.51 12.19
CA LEU A 11 9.70 -1.63 10.89
C LEU A 11 8.25 -2.12 10.99
N ASP A 12 7.96 -3.17 11.76
CA ASP A 12 6.59 -3.66 11.95
C ASP A 12 5.71 -2.59 12.62
N THR A 13 6.26 -1.87 13.59
CA THR A 13 5.56 -0.78 14.28
C THR A 13 5.24 0.38 13.33
N ARG A 14 6.21 0.80 12.51
CA ARG A 14 6.04 1.84 11.49
C ARG A 14 5.00 1.45 10.45
N VAL A 15 5.03 0.20 9.96
CA VAL A 15 4.05 -0.30 8.99
C VAL A 15 2.63 -0.26 9.54
N ARG A 16 2.42 -0.70 10.80
CA ARG A 16 1.11 -0.62 11.45
C ARG A 16 0.62 0.81 11.58
N ALA A 17 1.48 1.73 12.03
CA ALA A 17 1.13 3.13 12.17
C ALA A 17 0.73 3.78 10.83
N LEU A 18 1.45 3.46 9.75
CA LEU A 18 1.13 3.96 8.40
C LEU A 18 -0.18 3.39 7.87
N ILE A 19 -0.45 2.10 8.12
CA ILE A 19 -1.74 1.47 7.79
C ILE A 19 -2.90 2.15 8.54
N GLU A 20 -2.74 2.39 9.84
CA GLU A 20 -3.74 3.08 10.67
C GLU A 20 -3.98 4.53 10.22
N ALA A 21 -2.93 5.20 9.73
CA ALA A 21 -3.01 6.55 9.18
C ALA A 21 -3.51 6.59 7.73
N GLU A 22 -3.72 5.43 7.09
CA GLU A 22 -4.00 5.30 5.65
C GLU A 22 -2.95 5.99 4.74
N ASP A 23 -1.70 6.06 5.20
CA ASP A 23 -0.61 6.74 4.51
C ASP A 23 0.06 5.84 3.47
N ILE A 24 -0.44 5.89 2.24
CA ILE A 24 0.07 5.10 1.13
C ILE A 24 1.46 5.54 0.66
N GLU A 25 1.75 6.84 0.72
CA GLU A 25 3.08 7.34 0.34
C GLU A 25 4.13 6.81 1.31
N GLY A 26 3.84 6.87 2.62
CA GLY A 26 4.68 6.25 3.63
C GLY A 26 4.86 4.75 3.43
N ILE A 27 3.79 4.02 3.09
CA ILE A 27 3.86 2.58 2.79
C ILE A 27 4.77 2.30 1.58
N ALA A 28 4.69 3.11 0.52
CA ALA A 28 5.55 2.96 -0.65
C ALA A 28 7.04 3.18 -0.30
N LEU A 29 7.33 4.14 0.58
CA LEU A 29 8.70 4.38 1.07
C LEU A 29 9.23 3.20 1.88
N ILE A 30 8.39 2.56 2.71
CA ILE A 30 8.78 1.34 3.44
C ILE A 30 9.09 0.20 2.48
N ASP A 31 8.29 0.00 1.43
CA ASP A 31 8.54 -1.04 0.43
C ASP A 31 9.86 -0.80 -0.33
N GLU A 32 10.24 0.45 -0.58
CA GLU A 32 11.55 0.79 -1.13
C GLU A 32 12.69 0.52 -0.13
N GLU A 33 12.51 0.87 1.14
CA GLU A 33 13.47 0.60 2.23
C GLU A 33 13.74 -0.90 2.37
N ILE A 34 12.69 -1.73 2.39
CA ILE A 34 12.82 -3.19 2.48
C ILE A 34 13.53 -3.76 1.25
N ARG A 35 13.16 -3.31 0.03
CA ARG A 35 13.83 -3.75 -1.21
C ARG A 35 15.31 -3.37 -1.23
N SER A 36 15.65 -2.18 -0.76
CA SER A 36 17.04 -1.72 -0.62
C SER A 36 17.81 -2.61 0.37
N TYR A 37 17.24 -2.91 1.53
CA TYR A 37 17.84 -3.80 2.52
C TYR A 37 18.07 -5.22 1.98
N LEU A 38 17.07 -5.82 1.31
CA LEU A 38 17.21 -7.14 0.68
C LEU A 38 18.27 -7.14 -0.43
N GLY A 39 18.32 -6.06 -1.23
CA GLY A 39 19.31 -5.87 -2.28
C GLY A 39 20.74 -5.79 -1.75
N ALA A 40 20.95 -5.01 -0.68
CA ALA A 40 22.25 -4.88 -0.02
C ALA A 40 22.75 -6.21 0.54
N ASN A 41 21.89 -6.94 1.28
CA ASN A 41 22.26 -8.25 1.84
C ASN A 41 22.60 -9.27 0.75
N ARG A 42 21.92 -9.23 -0.39
CA ARG A 42 22.24 -10.08 -1.54
C ARG A 42 23.60 -9.74 -2.16
N GLN A 43 23.93 -8.45 -2.29
CA GLN A 43 25.19 -8.00 -2.89
C GLN A 43 26.40 -8.27 -1.99
N GLU A 44 26.23 -8.12 -0.68
CA GLU A 44 27.29 -8.34 0.31
C GLU A 44 27.48 -9.83 0.67
N GLU A 45 26.78 -10.75 -0.03
CA GLU A 45 26.69 -12.19 0.30
C GLU A 45 26.34 -12.45 1.78
N MET A 46 25.70 -11.48 2.43
CA MET A 46 25.27 -11.58 3.81
C MET A 46 23.96 -12.37 3.86
N ALA A 47 24.03 -13.60 4.35
CA ALA A 47 22.86 -14.42 4.57
C ALA A 47 21.99 -13.81 5.68
N LEU A 48 20.77 -13.39 5.32
CA LEU A 48 19.74 -13.05 6.29
C LEU A 48 19.40 -14.28 7.13
N LYS A 49 19.28 -14.09 8.44
CA LYS A 49 18.87 -15.17 9.33
C LYS A 49 17.42 -15.57 9.01
N PRO A 50 17.05 -16.86 9.12
CA PRO A 50 15.68 -17.32 8.89
C PRO A 50 14.62 -16.52 9.66
N GLU A 51 14.92 -16.10 10.88
CA GLU A 51 14.01 -15.29 11.70
C GLU A 51 13.77 -13.89 11.13
N GLN A 52 14.77 -13.30 10.48
CA GLN A 52 14.65 -12.00 9.81
C GLN A 52 13.78 -12.12 8.56
N LEU A 53 13.99 -13.17 7.78
CA LEU A 53 13.16 -13.47 6.60
C LEU A 53 11.70 -13.72 6.99
N HIS A 54 11.47 -14.48 8.07
CA HIS A 54 10.12 -14.75 8.55
C HIS A 54 9.40 -13.47 9.01
N LYS A 55 10.08 -12.59 9.75
CA LYS A 55 9.54 -11.29 10.14
C LYS A 55 9.22 -10.41 8.92
N LEU A 56 10.14 -10.30 7.96
CA LEU A 56 9.92 -9.54 6.74
C LEU A 56 8.74 -10.06 5.92
N SER A 57 8.58 -11.39 5.84
CA SER A 57 7.41 -12.01 5.20
C SER A 57 6.11 -11.58 5.87
N GLY A 58 6.03 -11.63 7.21
CA GLY A 58 4.84 -11.22 7.95
C GLY A 58 4.49 -9.74 7.76
N ILE A 59 5.49 -8.87 7.66
CA ILE A 59 5.29 -7.45 7.34
C ILE A 59 4.68 -7.29 5.94
N TYR A 60 5.18 -8.04 4.94
CA TYR A 60 4.63 -8.03 3.59
C TYR A 60 3.22 -8.61 3.49
N ASP A 61 2.88 -9.62 4.29
CA ASP A 61 1.53 -10.15 4.35
C ASP A 61 0.53 -9.07 4.82
N ASN A 62 0.91 -8.30 5.86
CA ASN A 62 0.11 -7.17 6.35
C ASN A 62 -0.04 -6.07 5.30
N LEU A 63 1.06 -5.68 4.65
CA LEU A 63 1.04 -4.68 3.57
C LEU A 63 0.15 -5.13 2.40
N THR A 64 0.25 -6.40 2.00
CA THR A 64 -0.55 -6.98 0.92
C THR A 64 -2.04 -6.94 1.24
N ALA A 65 -2.40 -7.32 2.47
CA ALA A 65 -3.78 -7.27 2.95
C ALA A 65 -4.34 -5.83 2.94
N TYR A 66 -3.55 -4.87 3.41
CA TYR A 66 -3.95 -3.46 3.41
C TYR A 66 -4.12 -2.92 1.99
N VAL A 67 -3.13 -3.09 1.11
CA VAL A 67 -3.18 -2.59 -0.27
C VAL A 67 -4.35 -3.21 -1.04
N SER A 68 -4.66 -4.50 -0.81
CA SER A 68 -5.84 -5.13 -1.40
C SER A 68 -7.13 -4.46 -0.93
N THR A 69 -7.26 -4.22 0.38
CA THR A 69 -8.43 -3.57 0.97
C THR A 69 -8.61 -2.15 0.43
N PHE A 70 -7.52 -1.39 0.39
CA PHE A 70 -7.51 -0.04 -0.15
C PHE A 70 -7.91 0.00 -1.63
N ARG A 71 -7.35 -0.90 -2.46
CA ARG A 71 -7.71 -1.05 -3.87
C ARG A 71 -9.21 -1.32 -4.04
N ASP A 72 -9.77 -2.20 -3.23
CA ASP A 72 -11.18 -2.58 -3.33
C ASP A 72 -12.10 -1.43 -2.87
N GLY A 73 -11.66 -0.62 -1.90
CA GLY A 73 -12.27 0.65 -1.51
C GLY A 73 -12.32 1.65 -2.67
N LEU A 74 -11.17 1.95 -3.28
CA LEU A 74 -11.09 2.83 -4.46
C LEU A 74 -11.96 2.35 -5.62
N ALA A 75 -11.98 1.05 -5.90
CA ALA A 75 -12.80 0.47 -6.95
C ALA A 75 -14.30 0.67 -6.68
N THR A 76 -14.71 0.67 -5.42
CA THR A 76 -16.09 0.91 -5.00
C THR A 76 -16.46 2.38 -5.13
N GLU A 77 -15.62 3.29 -4.67
CA GLU A 77 -15.83 4.72 -4.83
C GLU A 77 -15.91 5.15 -6.29
N LEU A 78 -14.99 4.66 -7.12
CA LEU A 78 -14.93 4.97 -8.55
C LEU A 78 -16.18 4.47 -9.30
N ARG A 79 -16.71 3.30 -8.91
CA ARG A 79 -18.02 2.83 -9.40
C ARG A 79 -19.15 3.76 -8.97
N GLY A 80 -19.16 4.18 -7.71
CA GLY A 80 -20.13 5.16 -7.18
C GLY A 80 -20.12 6.49 -7.95
N MET A 81 -18.92 7.02 -8.24
CA MET A 81 -18.75 8.25 -9.04
C MET A 81 -19.30 8.08 -10.46
N LYS A 82 -18.99 6.97 -11.13
CA LYS A 82 -19.54 6.67 -12.47
C LYS A 82 -21.07 6.60 -12.47
N THR A 83 -21.65 6.01 -11.43
CA THR A 83 -23.12 5.94 -11.27
C THR A 83 -23.73 7.32 -11.04
N LYS A 84 -23.15 8.14 -10.15
CA LYS A 84 -23.59 9.53 -9.93
C LYS A 84 -23.51 10.37 -11.21
N GLN A 85 -22.42 10.23 -11.98
CA GLN A 85 -22.26 10.92 -13.26
C GLN A 85 -23.33 10.51 -14.28
N LYS A 86 -23.67 9.21 -14.36
CA LYS A 86 -24.78 8.74 -15.22
C LYS A 86 -26.12 9.35 -14.79
N GLY A 87 -26.40 9.41 -13.48
CA GLY A 87 -27.61 10.03 -12.95
C GLY A 87 -27.72 11.51 -13.30
N ILE A 88 -26.63 12.28 -13.15
CA ILE A 88 -26.59 13.70 -13.52
C ILE A 88 -26.85 13.87 -15.03
N LYS A 89 -26.21 13.06 -15.87
CA LYS A 89 -26.44 13.11 -17.33
C LYS A 89 -27.88 12.79 -17.69
N ALA A 90 -28.47 11.73 -17.11
CA ALA A 90 -29.86 11.37 -17.37
C ALA A 90 -30.84 12.49 -16.98
N TYR A 91 -30.61 13.15 -15.84
CA TYR A 91 -31.40 14.30 -15.39
C TYR A 91 -31.29 15.52 -16.33
N GLN A 92 -30.08 15.81 -16.83
CA GLN A 92 -29.87 16.88 -17.79
C GLN A 92 -30.60 16.60 -19.12
N THR A 93 -30.53 15.36 -19.62
CA THR A 93 -31.23 14.95 -20.84
C THR A 93 -32.76 15.02 -20.69
N SER A 94 -33.31 14.60 -19.55
CA SER A 94 -34.77 14.67 -19.33
C SER A 94 -35.29 16.11 -19.26
N ASN A 95 -34.50 17.03 -18.70
CA ASN A 95 -34.85 18.45 -18.60
C ASN A 95 -34.66 19.23 -19.92
N GLN A 96 -33.82 18.74 -20.84
CA GLN A 96 -33.70 19.31 -22.19
C GLN A 96 -34.80 18.82 -23.13
N SER A 97 -35.31 17.60 -22.94
CA SER A 97 -36.40 17.05 -23.76
C SER A 97 -37.80 17.56 -23.39
N THR A 98 -37.93 18.32 -22.30
CA THR A 98 -39.20 18.88 -21.77
C THR A 98 -39.37 20.38 -22.02
N LYS A 99 -38.48 21.00 -22.81
CA LYS A 99 -38.61 22.35 -23.36
C LYS A 99 -38.83 22.27 -24.87
#